data_AF-A0A1S9CZI4-F1
#
_entry.id   AF-A0A1S9CZI4-F1
#
_cell.length_a   1.000
_cell.length_b   1.000
_cell.length_c   1.000
_cell.angle_alpha   90.00
_cell.angle_beta   90.00
_cell.angle_gamma   90.00
#
_symmetry.space_group_name_H-M   'P 1'
#
loop_
_entity.id
_entity.type
_entity.pdbx_description
1 polymer ?
#
loop_
_entity_poly.entity_id
_entity_poly.type
_entity_poly.pdbx_seq_one_letter_code
_entity_poly.pdbx_strand_id
1 'polypeptide(L)'
;MMNKLAAELIGTFWLVFGGCGSAVLAAAFPEVGIGLLGVSFAFGLTVLTMAYAIGHISGCHLNPAVSVGLWVGGRFPAMHLGPYLVAQVLGGVAGAAVLYLIATGKVGFELGGFASNGYGEHSPGGYSLAAALVAEVTLTLYVLDYNPRLDGPSRPAGVCPDRHRAGADAHPLDQHSRDQHIRQSGA
;
A
#
# COMPACT_ATOMS: atom_id res chain seq x y z
N MET A 1 8.67 3.39 16.97
CA MET A 1 7.97 2.12 16.66
C MET A 1 6.46 2.29 16.69
N MET A 2 5.87 2.82 17.77
CA MET A 2 4.42 3.04 17.90
C MET A 2 3.78 3.73 16.68
N ASN A 3 4.33 4.85 16.21
CA ASN A 3 3.80 5.58 15.05
C ASN A 3 3.79 4.75 13.76
N LYS A 4 4.74 3.82 13.59
CA LYS A 4 4.80 2.93 12.43
C LYS A 4 3.69 1.88 12.49
N LEU A 5 3.45 1.33 13.68
CA LEU A 5 2.39 0.35 13.91
C LEU A 5 1.00 0.98 13.75
N ALA A 6 0.81 2.18 14.28
CA ALA A 6 -0.44 2.93 14.08
C ALA A 6 -0.69 3.23 12.59
N ALA A 7 0.35 3.62 11.85
CA ALA A 7 0.28 3.81 10.42
C ALA A 7 -0.12 2.52 9.68
N GLU A 8 0.53 1.39 9.94
CA GLU A 8 0.17 0.11 9.32
C GLU A 8 -1.25 -0.36 9.68
N LEU A 9 -1.67 -0.17 10.93
CA LEU A 9 -3.03 -0.49 11.38
C LEU A 9 -4.08 0.34 10.63
N ILE A 10 -3.90 1.66 10.56
CA ILE A 10 -4.83 2.57 9.88
C ILE A 10 -4.81 2.32 8.36
N GLY A 11 -3.63 2.07 7.79
CA GLY A 11 -3.52 1.80 6.37
C GLY A 11 -4.15 0.47 5.95
N THR A 12 -3.95 -0.61 6.71
CA THR A 12 -4.62 -1.89 6.41
C THR A 12 -6.12 -1.83 6.70
N PHE A 13 -6.54 -1.07 7.72
CA PHE A 13 -7.94 -0.72 7.92
C PHE A 13 -8.52 -0.08 6.66
N TRP A 14 -7.86 0.95 6.12
CA TRP A 14 -8.30 1.68 4.94
C TRP A 14 -8.36 0.78 3.70
N LEU A 15 -7.38 -0.10 3.54
CA LEU A 15 -7.32 -1.07 2.45
C LEU A 15 -8.51 -2.04 2.49
N VAL A 16 -8.77 -2.67 3.63
CA VAL A 16 -9.88 -3.63 3.77
C VAL A 16 -11.22 -2.91 3.72
N PHE A 17 -11.37 -1.79 4.41
CA PHE A 17 -12.60 -1.01 4.43
C PHE A 17 -12.97 -0.50 3.03
N GLY A 18 -12.03 0.12 2.31
CA GLY A 18 -12.28 0.66 0.98
C GLY A 18 -12.42 -0.43 -0.09
N GLY A 19 -11.48 -1.38 -0.13
CA GLY A 19 -11.46 -2.46 -1.10
C GLY A 19 -12.67 -3.39 -0.94
N CYS A 20 -12.78 -4.07 0.21
CA CYS A 20 -13.90 -4.99 0.46
C CYS A 20 -15.23 -4.24 0.56
N GLY A 21 -15.24 -3.00 1.08
CA GLY A 21 -16.46 -2.21 1.15
C GLY A 21 -17.01 -1.85 -0.23
N SER A 22 -16.15 -1.51 -1.18
CA SER A 22 -16.57 -1.29 -2.58
C SER A 22 -17.19 -2.54 -3.19
N ALA A 23 -16.63 -3.72 -2.88
CA ALA A 23 -17.13 -5.01 -3.36
C ALA A 23 -18.50 -5.35 -2.76
N VAL A 24 -18.63 -5.22 -1.43
CA VAL A 24 -19.86 -5.59 -0.71
C VAL A 24 -21.00 -4.59 -0.95
N LEU A 25 -20.70 -3.29 -1.02
CA LEU A 25 -21.72 -2.24 -1.00
C LEU A 25 -22.08 -1.71 -2.40
N ALA A 26 -21.17 -1.80 -3.38
CA ALA A 26 -21.32 -1.09 -4.65
C ALA A 26 -21.08 -1.94 -5.92
N ALA A 27 -20.43 -3.11 -5.84
CA ALA A 27 -20.05 -3.85 -7.05
C ALA A 27 -21.25 -4.28 -7.92
N ALA A 28 -22.32 -4.73 -7.29
CA ALA A 28 -23.52 -5.26 -7.96
C ALA A 28 -24.76 -4.37 -7.74
N PHE A 29 -24.58 -3.07 -7.51
CA PHE A 29 -25.71 -2.16 -7.35
C PHE A 29 -26.53 -2.10 -8.67
N PRO A 30 -27.87 -2.14 -8.63
CA PRO A 30 -28.69 -2.13 -9.85
C PRO A 30 -28.40 -0.91 -10.73
N GLU A 31 -28.21 -1.13 -12.03
CA GLU A 31 -27.93 -0.12 -13.08
C GLU A 31 -26.62 0.67 -12.97
N VAL A 32 -26.10 0.89 -11.76
CA VAL A 32 -24.95 1.78 -11.49
C VAL A 32 -23.80 1.10 -10.73
N GLY A 33 -23.82 -0.22 -10.64
CA GLY A 33 -22.80 -1.01 -9.97
C GLY A 33 -21.41 -0.79 -10.56
N ILE A 34 -20.39 -0.75 -9.70
CA ILE A 34 -19.01 -0.44 -10.11
C ILE A 34 -18.29 -1.63 -10.75
N GLY A 35 -18.84 -2.85 -10.61
CA GLY A 35 -18.28 -4.09 -11.14
C GLY A 35 -16.86 -4.41 -10.65
N LEU A 36 -16.24 -5.44 -11.26
CA LEU A 36 -14.87 -5.88 -10.89
C LEU A 36 -13.81 -4.81 -11.19
N LEU A 37 -14.01 -3.99 -12.23
CA LEU A 37 -13.09 -2.90 -12.57
C LEU A 37 -13.08 -1.83 -11.47
N GLY A 38 -14.25 -1.40 -11.00
CA GLY A 38 -14.35 -0.41 -9.93
C GLY A 38 -13.81 -0.93 -8.60
N VAL A 39 -14.05 -2.20 -8.28
CA VAL A 39 -13.45 -2.86 -7.10
C VAL A 39 -11.93 -2.87 -7.20
N SER A 40 -11.38 -3.25 -8.35
CA SER A 40 -9.92 -3.26 -8.59
C SER A 40 -9.33 -1.85 -8.43
N PHE A 41 -10.04 -0.83 -8.91
CA PHE A 41 -9.63 0.57 -8.77
C PHE A 41 -9.68 1.04 -7.31
N ALA A 42 -10.71 0.65 -6.54
CA ALA A 42 -10.81 0.97 -5.12
C ALA A 42 -9.64 0.36 -4.32
N PHE A 43 -9.30 -0.91 -4.52
CA PHE A 43 -8.12 -1.52 -3.91
C PHE A 43 -6.84 -0.76 -4.26
N GLY A 44 -6.62 -0.45 -5.54
CA GLY A 44 -5.46 0.34 -5.98
C GLY A 44 -5.37 1.73 -5.34
N LEU A 45 -6.50 2.45 -5.29
CA LEU A 45 -6.57 3.79 -4.70
C LEU A 45 -6.36 3.79 -3.19
N THR A 46 -6.84 2.80 -2.44
CA THR A 46 -6.58 2.71 -0.99
C THR A 46 -5.09 2.59 -0.71
N VAL A 47 -4.38 1.75 -1.46
CA VAL A 47 -2.92 1.63 -1.36
C VAL A 47 -2.23 2.92 -1.79
N LEU A 48 -2.62 3.52 -2.91
CA LEU A 48 -2.03 4.76 -3.43
C LEU A 48 -2.14 5.91 -2.41
N THR A 49 -3.35 6.16 -1.92
CA THR A 49 -3.64 7.23 -0.96
C THR A 49 -2.86 7.05 0.33
N MET A 50 -2.80 5.82 0.88
CA MET A 50 -2.02 5.56 2.08
C MET A 50 -0.51 5.60 1.83
N ALA A 51 -0.02 5.18 0.66
CA ALA A 51 1.39 5.31 0.32
C ALA A 51 1.85 6.78 0.37
N TYR A 52 1.02 7.72 -0.09
CA TYR A 52 1.29 9.15 0.05
C TYR A 52 1.14 9.63 1.51
N ALA A 53 0.08 9.22 2.21
CA ALA A 53 -0.21 9.71 3.55
C ALA A 53 0.76 9.21 4.63
N ILE A 54 1.15 7.93 4.61
CA ILE A 54 1.92 7.30 5.68
C ILE A 54 3.18 6.56 5.20
N GLY A 55 3.47 6.55 3.90
CA GLY A 55 4.65 5.86 3.35
C GLY A 55 5.97 6.35 3.95
N HIS A 56 6.07 7.63 4.32
CA HIS A 56 7.23 8.20 4.98
C HIS A 56 7.34 7.84 6.47
N ILE A 57 6.28 7.27 7.07
CA ILE A 57 6.22 6.88 8.48
C ILE A 57 6.61 5.41 8.63
N SER A 58 5.85 4.50 8.03
CA SER A 58 6.00 3.05 8.22
C SER A 58 6.67 2.32 7.06
N GLY A 59 6.75 2.95 5.89
CA GLY A 59 7.02 2.27 4.62
C GLY A 59 5.75 1.88 3.86
N CYS A 60 4.57 1.94 4.52
CA CYS A 60 3.26 1.60 3.98
C CYS A 60 3.22 0.19 3.37
N HIS A 61 3.49 -0.83 4.19
CA HIS A 61 3.46 -2.21 3.70
C HIS A 61 2.01 -2.67 3.54
N LEU A 62 1.18 -2.40 4.55
CA LEU A 62 -0.26 -2.69 4.67
C LEU A 62 -0.65 -4.15 4.49
N ASN A 63 0.32 -5.03 4.28
CA ASN A 63 0.16 -6.39 3.84
C ASN A 63 1.26 -7.28 4.45
N PRO A 64 0.89 -8.39 5.10
CA PRO A 64 1.81 -9.41 5.57
C PRO A 64 2.81 -9.93 4.54
N ALA A 65 2.35 -10.27 3.34
CA ALA A 65 3.20 -10.79 2.26
C ALA A 65 4.22 -9.75 1.80
N VAL A 66 3.84 -8.46 1.77
CA VAL A 66 4.76 -7.35 1.47
C VAL A 66 5.84 -7.23 2.56
N SER A 67 5.44 -7.31 3.82
CA SER A 67 6.38 -7.21 4.95
C SER A 67 7.37 -8.38 4.98
N VAL A 68 6.87 -9.59 4.72
CA VAL A 68 7.70 -10.81 4.61
C VAL A 68 8.63 -10.71 3.40
N GLY A 69 8.12 -10.32 2.23
CA GLY A 69 8.92 -10.18 1.01
C GLY A 69 10.04 -9.16 1.16
N LEU A 70 9.77 -8.01 1.79
CA LEU A 70 10.80 -7.00 2.09
C LEU A 70 11.81 -7.50 3.12
N TRP A 71 11.40 -8.31 4.09
CA TRP A 71 12.31 -8.94 5.05
C TRP A 71 13.23 -9.97 4.36
N VAL A 72 12.66 -10.87 3.56
CA VAL A 72 13.43 -11.85 2.75
C VAL A 72 14.38 -11.15 1.78
N GLY A 73 13.94 -10.04 1.19
CA GLY A 73 14.76 -9.19 0.33
C GLY A 73 15.81 -8.34 1.07
N GLY A 74 15.96 -8.47 2.39
CA GLY A 74 16.97 -7.75 3.18
C GLY A 74 16.68 -6.25 3.39
N ARG A 75 15.44 -5.80 3.11
CA ARG A 75 15.03 -4.39 3.13
C ARG A 75 14.15 -4.03 4.34
N PHE A 76 13.81 -5.00 5.19
CA PHE A 76 13.02 -4.78 6.39
C PHE A 76 13.59 -5.55 7.60
N PRO A 77 13.80 -4.89 8.76
CA PRO A 77 14.36 -5.56 9.94
C PRO A 77 13.45 -6.67 10.47
N ALA A 78 14.02 -7.86 10.70
CA ALA A 78 13.30 -9.02 11.23
C ALA A 78 12.55 -8.72 12.54
N MET A 79 13.13 -7.91 13.43
CA MET A 79 12.52 -7.52 14.71
C MET A 79 11.22 -6.73 14.56
N HIS A 80 10.98 -6.09 13.41
CA HIS A 80 9.76 -5.34 13.15
C HIS A 80 8.67 -6.18 12.49
N LEU A 81 9.00 -7.37 11.98
CA LEU A 81 8.08 -8.22 11.22
C LEU A 81 6.86 -8.61 12.03
N GLY A 82 7.04 -9.30 13.16
CA GLY A 82 5.92 -9.73 14.02
C GLY A 82 4.97 -8.57 14.40
N PRO A 83 5.48 -7.43 14.92
CA PRO A 83 4.65 -6.27 15.22
C PRO A 83 3.88 -5.70 14.03
N TYR A 84 4.48 -5.64 12.83
CA TYR A 84 3.80 -5.17 11.62
C TYR A 84 2.67 -6.12 11.22
N LEU A 85 2.92 -7.44 11.24
CA LEU A 85 1.90 -8.44 10.92
C LEU A 85 0.68 -8.31 11.83
N VAL A 86 0.91 -8.15 13.14
CA VAL A 86 -0.17 -7.97 14.11
C VAL A 86 -0.93 -6.68 13.84
N ALA A 87 -0.23 -5.56 13.61
CA ALA A 87 -0.88 -4.28 13.33
C ALA A 87 -1.75 -4.33 12.05
N GLN A 88 -1.24 -4.96 10.99
CA GLN A 88 -1.95 -5.13 9.72
C GLN A 88 -3.20 -6.00 9.88
N VAL A 89 -3.07 -7.16 10.53
CA VAL A 89 -4.21 -8.07 10.78
C VAL A 89 -5.28 -7.38 11.63
N LEU A 90 -4.89 -6.69 12.71
CA LEU A 90 -5.83 -5.94 13.53
C LEU A 90 -6.51 -4.80 12.76
N GLY A 91 -5.75 -4.10 11.90
CA GLY A 91 -6.30 -3.09 10.99
C GLY A 91 -7.34 -3.66 10.05
N GLY A 92 -7.02 -4.79 9.41
CA GLY A 92 -7.94 -5.48 8.50
C GLY A 92 -9.22 -5.97 9.20
N VAL A 93 -9.09 -6.57 10.39
CA VAL A 93 -10.24 -6.99 11.21
C VAL A 93 -11.11 -5.79 11.59
N ALA A 94 -10.50 -4.66 11.99
CA ALA A 94 -11.25 -3.44 12.29
C ALA A 94 -11.97 -2.89 11.05
N GLY A 95 -11.33 -2.92 9.87
CA GLY A 95 -11.94 -2.49 8.61
C GLY A 95 -13.15 -3.34 8.24
N ALA A 96 -13.02 -4.66 8.35
CA ALA A 96 -14.10 -5.61 8.13
C ALA A 96 -15.24 -5.45 9.16
N ALA A 97 -14.92 -5.21 10.44
CA ALA A 97 -15.91 -5.00 11.49
C ALA A 97 -16.75 -3.74 11.24
N VAL A 98 -16.12 -2.62 10.88
CA VAL A 98 -16.84 -1.39 10.53
C VAL A 98 -17.69 -1.60 9.27
N LEU A 99 -17.15 -2.27 8.25
CA LEU A 99 -17.91 -2.62 7.05
C LEU A 99 -19.15 -3.48 7.39
N TYR A 100 -18.99 -4.47 8.26
CA TYR A 100 -20.07 -5.35 8.68
C TYR A 100 -21.20 -4.57 9.35
N LEU A 101 -20.85 -3.65 10.26
CA LEU A 101 -21.81 -2.77 10.92
C LEU A 101 -22.58 -1.89 9.92
N ILE A 102 -21.91 -1.37 8.88
CA ILE A 102 -22.56 -0.59 7.83
C ILE A 102 -23.49 -1.47 6.98
N ALA A 103 -23.00 -2.63 6.53
CA ALA A 103 -23.72 -3.51 5.63
C ALA A 103 -24.99 -4.07 6.26
N THR A 104 -24.92 -4.48 7.53
CA THR A 104 -26.07 -4.97 8.31
C THR A 104 -27.10 -3.88 8.66
N GLY A 105 -26.78 -2.60 8.42
CA GLY A 105 -27.75 -1.50 8.50
C GLY A 105 -28.78 -1.51 7.35
N LYS A 106 -28.56 -2.29 6.28
CA LYS A 106 -29.51 -2.45 5.17
C LYS A 106 -30.50 -3.58 5.48
N VAL A 107 -31.79 -3.29 5.45
CA VAL A 107 -32.84 -4.30 5.59
C VAL A 107 -32.70 -5.37 4.51
N GLY A 108 -32.69 -6.64 4.92
CA GLY A 108 -32.53 -7.78 4.02
C GLY A 108 -31.10 -8.00 3.52
N PHE A 109 -30.08 -7.42 4.16
CA PHE A 109 -28.70 -7.75 3.85
C PHE A 109 -28.39 -9.21 4.18
N GLU A 110 -27.90 -9.95 3.19
CA GLU A 110 -27.33 -11.28 3.36
C GLU A 110 -25.81 -11.20 3.29
N LEU A 111 -25.13 -11.86 4.23
CA LEU A 111 -23.66 -11.77 4.34
C LEU A 111 -22.94 -12.36 3.12
N GLY A 112 -23.49 -13.43 2.54
CA GLY A 112 -22.87 -14.17 1.44
C GLY A 112 -21.42 -14.54 1.73
N GLY A 113 -20.53 -14.33 0.75
CA GLY A 113 -19.09 -14.50 0.92
C GLY A 113 -18.37 -13.30 1.56
N PHE A 114 -19.05 -12.16 1.74
CA PHE A 114 -18.50 -10.93 2.34
C PHE A 114 -17.11 -10.51 1.80
N ALA A 115 -16.95 -10.57 0.48
CA ALA A 115 -15.69 -10.30 -0.23
C ALA A 115 -14.50 -11.18 0.21
N SER A 116 -14.76 -12.37 0.73
CA SER A 116 -13.73 -13.35 1.07
C SER A 116 -13.14 -13.97 -0.20
N ASN A 117 -11.83 -14.24 -0.17
CA ASN A 117 -11.15 -15.00 -1.22
C ASN A 117 -11.46 -16.49 -1.11
N GLY A 118 -11.48 -17.20 -2.24
CA GLY A 118 -11.79 -18.63 -2.30
C GLY A 118 -11.29 -19.32 -3.56
N TYR A 119 -11.21 -20.64 -3.51
CA TYR A 119 -10.84 -21.52 -4.62
C TYR A 119 -11.86 -22.67 -4.76
N GLY A 120 -11.81 -23.40 -5.86
CA GLY A 120 -12.75 -24.47 -6.18
C GLY A 120 -14.17 -23.95 -6.24
N GLU A 121 -15.07 -24.58 -5.47
CA GLU A 121 -16.48 -24.18 -5.36
C GLU A 121 -16.67 -22.76 -4.78
N HIS A 122 -15.66 -22.23 -4.08
CA HIS A 122 -15.69 -20.87 -3.53
C HIS A 122 -14.97 -19.85 -4.43
N SER A 123 -14.44 -20.26 -5.58
CA SER A 123 -13.94 -19.32 -6.59
C SER A 123 -15.11 -18.75 -7.39
N PRO A 124 -15.19 -17.42 -7.62
CA PRO A 124 -16.25 -16.85 -8.46
C PRO A 124 -16.31 -17.44 -9.88
N GLY A 125 -15.17 -17.90 -10.40
CA GLY A 125 -15.06 -18.56 -11.71
C GLY A 125 -14.85 -20.07 -11.65
N GLY A 126 -15.00 -20.71 -10.48
CA GLY A 126 -14.81 -22.16 -10.32
C GLY A 126 -13.37 -22.65 -10.53
N TYR A 127 -12.36 -21.79 -10.36
CA TYR A 127 -10.96 -22.16 -10.58
C TYR A 127 -10.43 -23.10 -9.50
N SER A 128 -9.63 -24.09 -9.90
CA SER A 128 -9.03 -25.06 -8.98
C SER A 128 -8.05 -24.40 -8.00
N LEU A 129 -7.74 -25.11 -6.90
CA LEU A 129 -6.71 -24.67 -5.94
C LEU A 129 -5.36 -24.41 -6.61
N ALA A 130 -4.96 -25.25 -7.57
CA ALA A 130 -3.71 -25.08 -8.29
C ALA A 130 -3.70 -23.79 -9.13
N ALA A 131 -4.81 -23.48 -9.81
CA ALA A 131 -4.93 -22.24 -10.58
C ALA A 131 -4.89 -21.01 -9.66
N ALA A 132 -5.59 -21.04 -8.52
CA ALA A 132 -5.52 -19.99 -7.52
C ALA A 132 -4.10 -19.79 -6.99
N LEU A 133 -3.39 -20.87 -6.67
CA LEU A 133 -2.00 -20.79 -6.19
C LEU A 133 -1.07 -20.14 -7.23
N VAL A 134 -1.18 -20.54 -8.50
CA VAL A 134 -0.36 -19.97 -9.58
C VAL A 134 -0.63 -18.46 -9.73
N ALA A 135 -1.90 -18.06 -9.71
CA ALA A 135 -2.28 -16.65 -9.82
C ALA A 135 -1.76 -15.84 -8.63
N GLU A 136 -2.03 -16.27 -7.40
CA GLU A 136 -1.68 -15.57 -6.16
C GLU A 136 -0.16 -15.42 -6.02
N VAL A 137 0.61 -16.49 -6.27
CA VAL A 137 2.08 -16.44 -6.20
C VAL A 137 2.63 -15.49 -7.27
N THR A 138 2.17 -15.60 -8.51
CA THR A 138 2.68 -14.77 -9.61
C THR A 138 2.40 -13.28 -9.37
N LEU A 139 1.17 -12.93 -9.00
CA LEU A 139 0.78 -11.54 -8.77
C LEU A 139 1.44 -10.96 -7.52
N THR A 140 1.58 -11.75 -6.45
CA THR A 140 2.29 -11.30 -5.24
C THR A 140 3.77 -11.03 -5.53
N LEU A 141 4.43 -11.89 -6.31
CA LEU A 141 5.80 -11.64 -6.75
C LEU A 141 5.91 -10.38 -7.59
N TYR A 142 4.95 -10.12 -8.49
CA TYR A 142 4.96 -8.88 -9.28
C TYR A 142 4.84 -7.62 -8.41
N VAL A 143 3.96 -7.63 -7.40
CA VAL A 143 3.85 -6.53 -6.41
C VAL A 143 5.15 -6.34 -5.63
N LEU A 144 5.84 -7.44 -5.32
CA LEU A 144 7.12 -7.42 -4.63
C LEU A 144 8.30 -7.02 -5.50
N ASP A 145 8.26 -7.21 -6.82
CA ASP A 145 9.36 -6.89 -7.74
C ASP A 145 9.24 -5.45 -8.29
N TYR A 146 8.01 -5.01 -8.57
CA TYR A 146 7.72 -3.71 -9.19
C TYR A 146 7.70 -2.51 -8.23
N ASN A 147 8.31 -2.61 -7.04
CA ASN A 147 8.45 -1.47 -6.14
C ASN A 147 9.76 -0.73 -6.48
N PRO A 148 9.76 0.45 -7.12
CA PRO A 148 11.00 1.12 -7.56
C PRO A 148 11.93 1.57 -6.43
N ARG A 149 11.53 1.44 -5.15
CA ARG A 149 12.47 1.51 -4.00
C ARG A 149 13.40 0.30 -3.91
N LEU A 150 13.19 -0.73 -4.74
CA LEU A 150 13.98 -1.95 -4.83
C LEU A 150 15.15 -1.83 -5.81
N ASP A 151 15.07 -0.91 -6.77
CA ASP A 151 16.11 -0.72 -7.82
C ASP A 151 17.18 0.31 -7.43
N GLY A 152 16.98 1.00 -6.31
CA GLY A 152 18.00 1.86 -5.72
C GLY A 152 19.05 1.01 -4.96
N PRO A 153 20.35 1.37 -5.03
CA PRO A 153 21.37 0.68 -4.25
C PRO A 153 20.96 0.68 -2.77
N SER A 154 21.02 -0.50 -2.14
CA SER A 154 20.71 -0.75 -0.74
C SER A 154 21.38 0.31 0.14
N ARG A 155 20.64 1.37 0.50
CA ARG A 155 21.14 2.34 1.47
C ARG A 155 20.97 1.72 2.85
N PRO A 156 22.04 1.51 3.63
CA PRO A 156 21.92 0.93 4.96
C PRO A 156 20.98 1.78 5.81
N ALA A 157 20.09 1.11 6.53
CA ALA A 157 19.16 1.75 7.45
C ALA A 157 19.94 2.55 8.49
N GLY A 158 19.83 3.88 8.46
CA GLY A 158 20.47 4.79 9.44
C GLY A 158 21.24 5.97 8.84
N VAL A 159 21.45 6.04 7.52
CA VAL A 159 22.05 7.23 6.91
C VAL A 159 20.98 8.30 6.70
N CYS A 160 20.90 9.25 7.64
CA CYS A 160 20.16 10.49 7.44
C CYS A 160 20.75 11.22 6.21
N PRO A 161 19.95 11.75 5.28
CA PRO A 161 20.48 12.57 4.21
C PRO A 161 21.10 13.82 4.84
N ASP A 162 22.41 13.95 4.79
CA ASP A 162 23.09 15.21 5.11
C ASP A 162 22.52 16.29 4.19
N ARG A 163 21.69 17.18 4.77
CA ARG A 163 21.19 18.39 4.11
C ARG A 163 22.32 19.31 3.61
N HIS A 164 23.57 19.02 3.97
CA HIS A 164 24.74 19.81 3.60
C HIS A 164 25.37 19.49 2.25
N ARG A 165 25.01 18.38 1.57
CA ARG A 165 25.58 18.08 0.24
C ARG A 165 24.81 18.62 -0.95
N ALA A 166 23.57 19.08 -0.78
CA ALA A 166 22.78 19.66 -1.87
C ALA A 166 23.33 21.02 -2.40
N GLY A 167 24.34 21.60 -1.75
CA GLY A 167 24.98 22.86 -2.17
C GLY A 167 26.35 22.70 -2.85
N ALA A 168 26.91 21.49 -2.94
CA ALA A 168 28.29 21.30 -3.41
C ALA A 168 28.40 20.91 -4.90
N ASP A 169 27.30 20.52 -5.54
CA ASP A 169 27.28 20.05 -6.93
C ASP A 169 26.82 21.15 -7.91
N ALA A 170 27.02 22.42 -7.58
CA ALA A 170 26.87 23.50 -8.54
C ALA A 170 28.05 23.44 -9.53
N HIS A 171 27.76 23.11 -10.79
CA HIS A 171 28.71 23.10 -11.89
C HIS A 171 29.46 24.45 -11.95
N PRO A 172 30.80 24.50 -12.10
CA PRO A 172 31.61 25.73 -12.04
C PRO A 172 31.23 26.86 -13.02
N LEU A 173 30.35 26.57 -13.98
CA LEU A 173 29.86 27.53 -14.97
C LEU A 173 28.69 28.39 -14.44
N ASP A 174 27.99 27.96 -13.38
CA ASP A 174 26.81 28.67 -12.86
C ASP A 174 27.17 29.82 -11.90
N GLN A 175 28.36 29.77 -11.28
CA GLN A 175 28.85 30.84 -10.40
C GLN A 175 29.31 32.07 -11.18
N HIS A 176 29.91 31.89 -12.36
CA HIS A 176 30.39 33.02 -13.17
C HIS A 176 29.25 33.86 -13.76
N SER A 177 28.12 33.24 -14.14
CA SER A 177 26.94 33.97 -14.62
C SER A 177 26.19 34.71 -13.50
N ARG A 178 26.21 34.20 -12.26
CA ARG A 178 25.60 34.91 -11.12
C ARG A 178 26.39 36.15 -10.71
N ASP A 179 27.72 36.08 -10.74
CA ASP A 179 28.57 37.22 -10.39
C ASP A 179 28.47 38.38 -11.41
N GLN A 180 28.21 38.08 -12.69
CA GLN A 180 27.97 39.12 -13.69
C GLN A 180 26.60 39.79 -13.54
N HIS A 181 25.58 39.04 -13.13
CA HIS A 181 24.24 39.61 -12.90
C HIS A 181 24.18 40.53 -11.69
N ILE A 182 24.92 40.23 -10.62
CA ILE A 182 24.99 41.08 -9.41
C ILE A 182 25.73 42.40 -9.70
N ARG A 183 26.74 42.39 -10.57
CA ARG A 183 27.46 43.63 -10.95
C ARG A 183 26.64 44.57 -11.83
N GLN A 184 25.63 44.07 -12.55
CA GLN A 184 24.81 44.89 -13.45
C GLN A 184 23.56 45.49 -12.78
N SER A 185 23.15 45.01 -11.61
CA SER A 185 21.97 45.55 -10.89
C SER A 185 22.33 46.56 -9.78
N GLY A 186 23.59 47.00 -9.71
CA GLY A 186 24.13 47.82 -8.63
C GLY A 186 24.67 49.19 -9.08
N ALA A 187 24.03 49.84 -10.05
CA ALA A 187 24.30 51.22 -10.46
C ALA A 187 22.99 51.97 -10.76
#